data_AF-H0F0M2-F1
#
_entry.id   AF-H0F0M2-F1
#
_cell.length_a   1.000
_cell.length_b   1.000
_cell.length_c   1.000
_cell.angle_alpha   90.00
_cell.angle_beta   90.00
_cell.angle_gamma   90.00
#
_symmetry.space_group_name_H-M   'P 1'
#
loop_
_entity.id
_entity.type
_entity.pdbx_description
1 polymer ?
#
loop_
_entity_poly.entity_id
_entity_poly.type
_entity_poly.pdbx_seq_one_letter_code
_entity_poly.pdbx_strand_id
1 'polypeptide(L)'
;MSRFNPHSSTANYVFEAADKFKQRCLLDQKSLLLDGKSLWTSEHFQALIENYVKQPDLGDGGFYIKLASQLATCQALDVALMTEIFWIVQLGPTNLRARTKMKTLERIWNINPAEKFPSNSPFLTIPVLSGLGSAGPGYNQYLWMEVAFAVEAFATLLAKPLSERESLLSDGQHFALWLDSIPSGRGRQLYHTLCHVLFPDSFERIFSQGNKYQVARAHKIWTLELGDSRPAMDAALLGLR
;
A
#
# COMPACT_ATOMS: atom_id res chain seq x y z
N MET A 1 18.20 11.99 -1.47
CA MET A 1 17.30 13.17 -1.50
C MET A 1 15.82 12.80 -1.42
N SER A 2 15.40 11.60 -1.81
CA SER A 2 13.96 11.32 -1.99
C SER A 2 13.14 11.23 -0.71
N ARG A 3 13.77 11.04 0.46
CA ARG A 3 13.13 11.23 1.77
C ARG A 3 12.72 12.68 2.05
N PHE A 4 13.40 13.66 1.44
CA PHE A 4 13.08 15.08 1.64
C PHE A 4 11.76 15.42 0.94
N ASN A 5 10.87 16.05 1.70
CA ASN A 5 9.61 16.57 1.20
C ASN A 5 9.52 18.08 1.50
N PRO A 6 9.69 18.96 0.50
CA PRO A 6 9.64 20.41 0.72
C PRO A 6 8.25 20.90 1.16
N HIS A 7 7.21 20.08 1.02
CA HIS A 7 5.83 20.42 1.35
C HIS A 7 5.32 19.73 2.61
N SER A 8 6.16 18.96 3.32
CA SER A 8 5.75 18.26 4.54
C SER A 8 6.92 18.03 5.50
N SER A 9 6.78 18.52 6.73
CA SER A 9 7.69 18.23 7.83
C SER A 9 7.42 16.88 8.52
N THR A 10 6.36 16.16 8.12
CA THR A 10 5.94 14.91 8.78
C THR A 10 6.41 13.63 8.08
N ALA A 11 7.15 13.74 6.97
CA ALA A 11 7.56 12.60 6.15
C ALA A 11 8.29 11.50 6.95
N ASN A 12 9.14 11.87 7.92
CA ASN A 12 9.86 10.90 8.74
C ASN A 12 8.91 9.99 9.54
N TYR A 13 7.81 10.52 10.08
CA TYR A 13 6.82 9.71 10.80
C TYR A 13 6.15 8.67 9.89
N VAL A 14 5.96 9.01 8.61
CA VAL A 14 5.39 8.09 7.62
C VAL A 14 6.38 6.94 7.35
N PHE A 15 7.66 7.26 7.14
CA PHE A 15 8.69 6.25 6.89
C PHE A 15 8.95 5.36 8.11
N GLU A 16 9.02 5.93 9.32
CA GLU A 16 9.16 5.14 10.55
C GLU A 16 7.97 4.19 10.77
N ALA A 17 6.75 4.61 10.45
CA ALA A 17 5.58 3.75 10.51
C ALA A 17 5.63 2.64 9.45
N ALA A 18 6.11 2.94 8.24
CA ALA A 18 6.29 1.96 7.18
C ALA A 18 7.36 0.91 7.54
N ASP A 19 8.48 1.32 8.16
CA ASP A 19 9.52 0.38 8.62
C ASP A 19 9.00 -0.56 9.72
N LYS A 20 8.24 -0.01 10.69
CA LYS A 20 7.56 -0.83 11.71
C LYS A 20 6.55 -1.79 11.10
N PHE A 21 5.82 -1.34 10.07
CA PHE A 21 4.91 -2.19 9.31
C PHE A 21 5.64 -3.35 8.62
N LYS A 22 6.78 -3.10 7.94
CA LYS A 22 7.58 -4.17 7.31
C LYS A 22 7.95 -5.25 8.31
N GLN A 23 8.51 -4.85 9.45
CA GLN A 23 8.94 -5.80 10.48
C GLN A 23 7.73 -6.54 11.08
N ARG A 24 6.80 -5.79 11.66
CA ARG A 24 5.71 -6.35 12.47
C ARG A 24 4.72 -7.16 11.63
N CYS A 25 4.37 -6.68 10.44
CA CYS A 25 3.32 -7.26 9.62
C CYS A 25 3.88 -8.25 8.60
N LEU A 26 4.89 -7.86 7.84
CA LEU A 26 5.35 -8.66 6.70
C LEU A 26 6.35 -9.75 7.10
N LEU A 27 7.17 -9.53 8.14
CA LEU A 27 8.12 -10.53 8.64
C LEU A 27 7.50 -11.34 9.80
N ASP A 28 7.05 -10.66 10.85
CA ASP A 28 6.58 -11.31 12.09
C ASP A 28 5.12 -11.81 12.01
N GLN A 29 4.40 -11.49 10.92
CA GLN A 29 2.99 -11.84 10.67
C GLN A 29 2.01 -11.38 11.76
N LYS A 30 2.35 -10.30 12.47
CA LYS A 30 1.53 -9.71 13.52
C LYS A 30 0.65 -8.59 12.97
N SER A 31 -0.45 -8.33 13.66
CA SER A 31 -1.30 -7.16 13.39
C SER A 31 -0.57 -5.87 13.72
N LEU A 32 -0.78 -4.83 12.90
CA LEU A 32 -0.31 -3.46 13.14
C LEU A 32 -1.09 -2.77 14.27
N LEU A 33 -2.41 -3.01 14.34
CA LEU A 33 -3.36 -2.27 15.18
C LEU A 33 -3.87 -3.06 16.40
N LEU A 34 -3.79 -4.38 16.37
CA LEU A 34 -4.12 -5.29 17.48
C LEU A 34 -2.84 -5.85 18.09
N ASP A 35 -2.53 -5.44 19.31
CA ASP A 35 -1.36 -5.93 20.02
C ASP A 35 -1.48 -7.42 20.34
N GLY A 36 -0.40 -8.17 20.11
CA GLY A 36 -0.31 -9.61 20.41
C GLY A 36 -1.03 -10.54 19.41
N LYS A 37 -1.77 -10.02 18.43
CA LYS A 37 -2.48 -10.85 17.44
C LYS A 37 -1.58 -11.19 16.24
N SER A 38 -1.57 -12.45 15.83
CA SER A 38 -1.14 -12.83 14.47
C SER A 38 -2.28 -12.50 13.52
N LEU A 39 -2.01 -11.74 12.45
CA LEU A 39 -3.07 -11.23 11.57
C LEU A 39 -2.65 -11.17 10.10
N TRP A 40 -1.40 -10.76 9.82
CA TRP A 40 -0.84 -10.77 8.47
C TRP A 40 -0.37 -12.19 8.12
N THR A 41 -1.32 -13.12 8.06
CA THR A 41 -1.11 -14.55 7.80
C THR A 41 -1.86 -14.98 6.54
N SER A 42 -1.42 -16.07 5.89
CA SER A 42 -2.07 -16.58 4.68
C SER A 42 -3.55 -16.92 4.87
N GLU A 43 -3.96 -17.35 6.07
CA GLU A 43 -5.34 -17.68 6.43
C GLU A 43 -6.28 -16.47 6.25
N HIS A 44 -5.95 -15.33 6.87
CA HIS A 44 -6.78 -14.12 6.78
C HIS A 44 -6.75 -13.51 5.37
N PHE A 45 -5.62 -13.60 4.66
CA PHE A 45 -5.55 -13.18 3.26
C PHE A 45 -6.42 -14.04 2.35
N GLN A 46 -6.56 -15.35 2.61
CA GLN A 46 -7.42 -16.23 1.81
C GLN A 46 -8.88 -15.78 1.86
N ALA A 47 -9.39 -15.39 3.03
CA ALA A 47 -10.74 -14.85 3.16
C ALA A 47 -10.95 -13.59 2.31
N LEU A 48 -9.99 -12.67 2.30
CA LEU A 48 -10.05 -11.46 1.47
C LEU A 48 -9.93 -11.76 -0.03
N ILE A 49 -9.10 -12.74 -0.41
CA ILE A 49 -9.01 -13.18 -1.81
C ILE A 49 -10.37 -13.71 -2.30
N GLU A 50 -11.03 -14.56 -1.51
CA GLU A 50 -12.30 -15.19 -1.90
C GLU A 50 -13.46 -14.21 -1.96
N ASN A 51 -13.57 -13.32 -0.99
CA ASN A 51 -14.75 -12.47 -0.82
C ASN A 51 -14.61 -11.09 -1.47
N TYR A 52 -13.39 -10.59 -1.70
CA TYR A 52 -13.16 -9.27 -2.28
C TYR A 52 -12.51 -9.32 -3.66
N VAL A 53 -11.40 -10.05 -3.80
CA VAL A 53 -10.64 -10.06 -5.06
C VAL A 53 -11.34 -10.88 -6.15
N LYS A 54 -11.79 -12.10 -5.81
CA LYS A 54 -12.45 -13.02 -6.77
C LYS A 54 -13.93 -12.68 -7.02
N GLN A 55 -14.54 -11.85 -6.17
CA GLN A 55 -15.95 -11.49 -6.24
C GLN A 55 -16.17 -9.96 -6.22
N PRO A 56 -15.57 -9.22 -7.17
CA PRO A 56 -15.68 -7.76 -7.16
C PRO A 56 -17.12 -7.32 -7.38
N ASP A 57 -17.62 -6.46 -6.50
CA ASP A 57 -18.95 -5.85 -6.65
C ASP A 57 -18.91 -4.70 -7.68
N LEU A 58 -19.38 -5.00 -8.90
CA LEU A 58 -19.51 -4.05 -10.01
C LEU A 58 -20.89 -3.37 -10.08
N GLY A 59 -21.77 -3.60 -9.11
CA GLY A 59 -23.13 -3.06 -9.06
C GLY A 59 -23.18 -1.56 -8.72
N ASP A 60 -24.32 -1.09 -8.23
CA ASP A 60 -24.48 0.32 -7.85
C ASP A 60 -23.93 0.61 -6.44
N GLY A 61 -23.64 1.89 -6.18
CA GLY A 61 -23.21 2.37 -4.86
C GLY A 61 -21.71 2.66 -4.73
N GLY A 62 -21.37 3.37 -3.65
CA GLY A 62 -20.00 3.80 -3.39
C GLY A 62 -19.10 2.67 -2.86
N PHE A 63 -17.79 2.79 -3.10
CA PHE A 63 -16.76 1.84 -2.68
C PHE A 63 -16.97 1.24 -1.28
N TYR A 64 -17.21 2.06 -0.26
CA TYR A 64 -17.30 1.58 1.12
C TYR A 64 -18.59 0.80 1.43
N ILE A 65 -19.69 1.04 0.70
CA ILE A 65 -20.92 0.26 0.85
C ILE A 65 -20.68 -1.14 0.27
N LYS A 66 -20.09 -1.19 -0.91
CA LYS A 66 -19.71 -2.44 -1.59
C LYS A 66 -18.67 -3.23 -0.80
N LEU A 67 -17.69 -2.55 -0.22
CA LEU A 67 -16.70 -3.19 0.66
C LEU A 67 -17.38 -3.84 1.86
N ALA A 68 -18.31 -3.15 2.52
CA ALA A 68 -19.07 -3.73 3.63
C ALA A 68 -19.89 -4.96 3.20
N SER A 69 -20.52 -4.92 2.03
CA SER A 69 -21.25 -6.07 1.48
C SER A 69 -20.33 -7.26 1.21
N GLN A 70 -19.17 -7.03 0.58
CA GLN A 70 -18.19 -8.09 0.29
C GLN A 70 -17.57 -8.69 1.55
N LEU A 71 -17.49 -7.94 2.65
CA LEU A 71 -16.93 -8.42 3.92
C LEU A 71 -17.98 -8.95 4.90
N ALA A 72 -19.27 -8.96 4.54
CA ALA A 72 -20.36 -9.27 5.47
C ALA A 72 -20.28 -10.68 6.09
N THR A 73 -19.66 -11.63 5.38
CA THR A 73 -19.47 -13.02 5.81
C THR A 73 -18.06 -13.30 6.35
N CYS A 74 -17.15 -12.31 6.28
CA CYS A 74 -15.78 -12.45 6.75
C CYS A 74 -15.71 -12.40 8.28
N GLN A 75 -14.69 -13.05 8.86
CA GLN A 75 -14.47 -13.01 10.30
C GLN A 75 -14.01 -11.61 10.74
N ALA A 76 -14.18 -11.29 12.02
CA ALA A 76 -13.81 -9.99 12.55
C ALA A 76 -12.31 -9.67 12.38
N LEU A 77 -11.44 -10.69 12.44
CA LEU A 77 -10.02 -10.53 12.15
C LEU A 77 -9.75 -10.26 10.67
N ASP A 78 -10.47 -10.88 9.73
CA ASP A 78 -10.31 -10.60 8.30
C ASP A 78 -10.66 -9.13 7.98
N VAL A 79 -11.69 -8.58 8.64
CA VAL A 79 -12.07 -7.16 8.53
C VAL A 79 -11.01 -6.24 9.16
N ALA A 80 -10.40 -6.65 10.27
CA ALA A 80 -9.26 -5.95 10.85
C ALA A 80 -8.05 -5.96 9.88
N LEU A 81 -7.77 -7.08 9.22
CA LEU A 81 -6.73 -7.17 8.19
C LEU A 81 -7.04 -6.23 7.02
N MET A 82 -8.28 -6.22 6.50
CA MET A 82 -8.67 -5.28 5.45
C MET A 82 -8.48 -3.81 5.87
N THR A 83 -8.73 -3.49 7.15
CA THR A 83 -8.46 -2.16 7.70
C THR A 83 -6.98 -1.82 7.64
N GLU A 84 -6.10 -2.74 8.01
CA GLU A 84 -4.64 -2.54 7.96
C GLU A 84 -4.08 -2.50 6.53
N ILE A 85 -4.65 -3.29 5.61
CA ILE A 85 -4.35 -3.19 4.17
C ILE A 85 -4.73 -1.80 3.65
N PHE A 86 -5.92 -1.30 4.02
CA PHE A 86 -6.33 0.05 3.64
C PHE A 86 -5.40 1.12 4.22
N TRP A 87 -4.89 0.91 5.44
CA TRP A 87 -3.91 1.81 6.06
C TRP A 87 -2.65 1.95 5.20
N ILE A 88 -2.03 0.84 4.78
CA ILE A 88 -0.80 0.90 3.97
C ILE A 88 -1.07 1.44 2.56
N VAL A 89 -2.21 1.10 1.94
CA VAL A 89 -2.65 1.64 0.64
C VAL A 89 -2.76 3.17 0.71
N GLN A 90 -3.29 3.71 1.81
CA GLN A 90 -3.46 5.16 2.00
C GLN A 90 -2.27 5.84 2.68
N LEU A 91 -1.22 5.12 3.09
CA LEU A 91 -0.14 5.69 3.88
C LEU A 91 0.62 6.78 3.10
N GLY A 92 1.04 6.46 1.87
CA GLY A 92 1.78 7.38 0.99
C GLY A 92 0.94 8.51 0.37
N PRO A 93 -0.22 8.22 -0.24
CA PRO A 93 -1.02 9.23 -0.93
C PRO A 93 -1.54 10.38 -0.04
N THR A 94 -1.52 11.61 -0.54
CA THR A 94 -2.13 12.80 0.11
C THR A 94 -3.55 13.11 -0.40
N ASN A 95 -4.10 12.24 -1.24
CA ASN A 95 -5.43 12.35 -1.84
C ASN A 95 -6.56 12.43 -0.79
N LEU A 96 -6.36 11.82 0.39
CA LEU A 96 -7.22 11.95 1.56
C LEU A 96 -6.45 12.68 2.67
N ARG A 97 -7.15 13.58 3.38
CA ARG A 97 -6.58 14.20 4.59
C ARG A 97 -6.45 13.16 5.70
N ALA A 98 -5.48 13.32 6.60
CA ALA A 98 -5.24 12.40 7.72
C ALA A 98 -6.51 12.09 8.54
N ARG A 99 -7.33 13.10 8.87
CA ARG A 99 -8.62 12.91 9.57
C ARG A 99 -9.62 12.06 8.77
N THR A 100 -9.64 12.22 7.45
CA THR A 100 -10.50 11.42 6.57
C THR A 100 -10.00 9.98 6.51
N LYS A 101 -8.69 9.76 6.42
CA LYS A 101 -8.09 8.40 6.49
C LYS A 101 -8.47 7.70 7.80
N MET A 102 -8.32 8.37 8.94
CA MET A 102 -8.70 7.81 10.25
C MET A 102 -10.19 7.42 10.31
N LYS A 103 -11.09 8.33 9.90
CA LYS A 103 -12.54 8.03 9.87
C LYS A 103 -12.87 6.87 8.93
N THR A 104 -12.17 6.77 7.81
CA THR A 104 -12.35 5.64 6.89
C THR A 104 -11.87 4.33 7.50
N LEU A 105 -10.70 4.31 8.15
CA LEU A 105 -10.17 3.13 8.83
C LEU A 105 -11.14 2.65 9.91
N GLU A 106 -11.65 3.56 10.74
CA GLU A 106 -12.66 3.26 11.74
C GLU A 106 -13.96 2.72 11.12
N ARG A 107 -14.38 3.28 9.99
CA ARG A 107 -15.56 2.79 9.25
C ARG A 107 -15.37 1.36 8.77
N ILE A 108 -14.20 1.01 8.20
CA ILE A 108 -13.92 -0.34 7.73
C ILE A 108 -13.87 -1.30 8.92
N TRP A 109 -13.17 -0.92 9.98
CA TRP A 109 -13.07 -1.70 11.22
C TRP A 109 -14.43 -2.09 11.79
N ASN A 110 -15.35 -1.13 11.82
CA ASN A 110 -16.69 -1.31 12.39
C ASN A 110 -17.67 -2.08 11.50
N ILE A 111 -17.25 -2.60 10.33
CA ILE A 111 -18.05 -3.56 9.57
C ILE A 111 -18.27 -4.85 10.39
N ASN A 112 -17.21 -5.34 11.03
CA ASN A 112 -17.25 -6.48 11.96
C ASN A 112 -16.08 -6.35 12.96
N PRO A 113 -16.25 -5.59 14.06
CA PRO A 113 -15.14 -5.23 14.94
C PRO A 113 -14.67 -6.41 15.79
N ALA A 114 -13.37 -6.75 15.71
CA ALA A 114 -12.75 -7.76 16.57
C ALA A 114 -12.57 -7.25 18.01
N GLU A 115 -12.25 -5.96 18.16
CA GLU A 115 -12.09 -5.23 19.40
C GLU A 115 -12.53 -3.77 19.19
N LYS A 116 -12.47 -2.91 20.24
CA LYS A 116 -12.69 -1.47 20.08
C LYS A 116 -11.64 -0.89 19.11
N PHE A 117 -12.06 -0.02 18.19
CA PHE A 117 -11.13 0.63 17.25
C PHE A 117 -10.00 1.33 18.02
N PRO A 118 -8.72 1.02 17.75
CA PRO A 118 -7.58 1.50 18.55
C PRO A 118 -7.20 2.93 18.16
N SER A 119 -8.11 3.89 18.36
CA SER A 119 -7.95 5.29 17.94
C SER A 119 -6.72 6.00 18.52
N ASN A 120 -6.17 5.50 19.63
CA ASN A 120 -4.95 5.99 20.27
C ASN A 120 -3.67 5.32 19.74
N SER A 121 -3.77 4.43 18.74
CA SER A 121 -2.61 3.76 18.16
C SER A 121 -1.61 4.77 17.58
N PRO A 122 -0.29 4.58 17.82
CA PRO A 122 0.73 5.46 17.26
C PRO A 122 0.71 5.48 15.71
N PHE A 123 0.20 4.41 15.09
CA PHE A 123 0.06 4.30 13.63
C PHE A 123 -1.10 5.10 13.05
N LEU A 124 -1.99 5.62 13.89
CA LEU A 124 -3.17 6.39 13.47
C LEU A 124 -3.03 7.89 13.73
N THR A 125 -1.86 8.35 14.18
CA THR A 125 -1.62 9.78 14.45
C THR A 125 -1.65 10.62 13.17
N ILE A 126 -1.96 11.92 13.31
CA ILE A 126 -1.99 12.86 12.17
C ILE A 126 -0.66 12.88 11.40
N PRO A 127 0.53 12.95 12.05
CA PRO A 127 1.81 12.92 11.33
C PRO A 127 1.98 11.66 10.47
N VAL A 128 1.67 10.47 11.00
CA VAL A 128 1.76 9.21 10.26
C VAL A 128 0.80 9.18 9.07
N LEU A 129 -0.44 9.64 9.25
CA LEU A 129 -1.45 9.63 8.19
C LEU A 129 -1.36 10.82 7.21
N SER A 130 -0.35 11.68 7.33
CA SER A 130 -0.20 12.89 6.52
C SER A 130 0.19 12.62 5.06
N GLY A 131 0.85 11.50 4.79
CA GLY A 131 1.31 11.13 3.45
C GLY A 131 2.57 11.85 2.96
N LEU A 132 2.95 11.53 1.72
CA LEU A 132 4.23 11.90 1.09
C LEU A 132 4.04 12.60 -0.26
N GLY A 133 2.95 12.31 -0.99
CA GLY A 133 2.70 12.89 -2.30
C GLY A 133 1.33 12.50 -2.86
N SER A 134 0.89 13.19 -3.91
CA SER A 134 -0.35 12.86 -4.60
C SER A 134 -0.15 11.64 -5.51
N ALA A 135 -1.09 10.70 -5.48
CA ALA A 135 -1.18 9.59 -6.44
C ALA A 135 -2.06 9.93 -7.66
N GLY A 136 -2.46 11.20 -7.79
CA GLY A 136 -3.30 11.69 -8.89
C GLY A 136 -4.79 11.38 -8.71
N PRO A 137 -5.67 12.00 -9.52
CA PRO A 137 -7.12 11.89 -9.36
C PRO A 137 -7.65 10.46 -9.62
N GLY A 138 -7.03 9.72 -10.53
CA GLY A 138 -7.42 8.34 -10.84
C GLY A 138 -7.27 7.36 -9.67
N TYR A 139 -6.39 7.64 -8.70
CA TYR A 139 -6.17 6.76 -7.56
C TYR A 139 -7.44 6.51 -6.74
N ASN A 140 -8.21 7.56 -6.47
CA ASN A 140 -9.46 7.45 -5.72
C ASN A 140 -10.56 6.77 -6.55
N GLN A 141 -10.61 7.03 -7.86
CA GLN A 141 -11.58 6.42 -8.76
C GLN A 141 -11.41 4.91 -8.84
N TYR A 142 -10.15 4.45 -8.87
CA TYR A 142 -9.83 3.02 -8.94
C TYR A 142 -9.33 2.44 -7.63
N LEU A 143 -9.66 3.07 -6.50
CA LEU A 143 -9.19 2.65 -5.17
C LEU A 143 -9.48 1.18 -4.88
N TRP A 144 -10.61 0.66 -5.36
CA TRP A 144 -10.96 -0.74 -5.20
C TRP A 144 -9.96 -1.68 -5.91
N MET A 145 -9.46 -1.31 -7.09
CA MET A 145 -8.43 -2.08 -7.78
C MET A 145 -7.07 -1.94 -7.09
N GLU A 146 -6.76 -0.78 -6.51
CA GLU A 146 -5.53 -0.57 -5.73
C GLU A 146 -5.55 -1.47 -4.47
N VAL A 147 -6.69 -1.57 -3.77
CA VAL A 147 -6.85 -2.47 -2.63
C VAL A 147 -6.79 -3.94 -3.07
N ALA A 148 -7.43 -4.32 -4.19
CA ALA A 148 -7.37 -5.69 -4.70
C ALA A 148 -5.93 -6.10 -5.02
N PHE A 149 -5.17 -5.22 -5.66
CA PHE A 149 -3.74 -5.40 -5.89
C PHE A 149 -2.96 -5.55 -4.58
N ALA A 150 -3.25 -4.73 -3.57
CA ALA A 150 -2.62 -4.86 -2.26
C ALA A 150 -2.88 -6.23 -1.61
N VAL A 151 -4.13 -6.70 -1.65
CA VAL A 151 -4.53 -8.01 -1.11
C VAL A 151 -3.75 -9.12 -1.82
N GLU A 152 -3.72 -9.13 -3.15
CA GLU A 152 -2.99 -10.16 -3.92
C GLU A 152 -1.48 -10.12 -3.69
N ALA A 153 -0.87 -8.93 -3.69
CA ALA A 153 0.57 -8.78 -3.50
C ALA A 153 0.98 -9.24 -2.10
N PHE A 154 0.31 -8.79 -1.05
CA PHE A 154 0.66 -9.19 0.32
C PHE A 154 0.31 -10.65 0.61
N ALA A 155 -0.78 -11.19 0.05
CA ALA A 155 -1.06 -12.63 0.10
C ALA A 155 0.09 -13.45 -0.50
N THR A 156 0.55 -13.05 -1.68
CA THR A 156 1.67 -13.70 -2.39
C THR A 156 2.98 -13.58 -1.60
N LEU A 157 3.24 -12.45 -0.96
CA LEU A 157 4.41 -12.26 -0.11
C LEU A 157 4.37 -13.17 1.11
N LEU A 158 3.24 -13.21 1.82
CA LEU A 158 3.09 -13.92 3.08
C LEU A 158 3.00 -15.44 2.94
N ALA A 159 2.66 -15.93 1.75
CA ALA A 159 2.77 -17.35 1.40
C ALA A 159 4.23 -17.83 1.28
N LYS A 160 5.21 -16.92 1.21
CA LYS A 160 6.63 -17.26 1.10
C LYS A 160 7.26 -17.61 2.46
N PRO A 161 8.27 -18.50 2.48
CA PRO A 161 9.12 -18.70 3.65
C PRO A 161 9.71 -17.37 4.16
N LEU A 162 10.02 -17.31 5.45
CA LEU A 162 10.57 -16.10 6.07
C LEU A 162 11.83 -15.58 5.35
N SER A 163 12.75 -16.47 4.99
CA SER A 163 13.99 -16.11 4.28
C SER A 163 13.76 -15.43 2.93
N GLU A 164 12.75 -15.87 2.17
CA GLU A 164 12.36 -15.20 0.92
C GLU A 164 11.74 -13.82 1.18
N ARG A 165 10.92 -13.70 2.23
CA ARG A 165 10.33 -12.41 2.63
C ARG A 165 11.42 -11.41 3.06
N GLU A 166 12.39 -11.86 3.85
CA GLU A 166 13.56 -11.06 4.25
C GLU A 166 14.38 -10.62 3.04
N SER A 167 14.62 -11.53 2.09
CA SER A 167 15.33 -11.21 0.85
C SER A 167 14.60 -10.16 0.01
N LEU A 168 13.27 -10.26 -0.12
CA LEU A 168 12.48 -9.28 -0.86
C LEU A 168 12.39 -7.93 -0.13
N LEU A 169 12.36 -7.93 1.21
CA LEU A 169 12.16 -6.72 2.00
C LEU A 169 13.46 -5.99 2.37
N SER A 170 14.62 -6.58 2.09
CA SER A 170 15.94 -5.97 2.30
C SER A 170 16.45 -5.18 1.08
N ASP A 171 15.93 -5.44 -0.12
CA ASP A 171 16.38 -4.79 -1.36
C ASP A 171 15.18 -4.23 -2.15
N GLY A 172 15.19 -2.92 -2.37
CA GLY A 172 14.12 -2.22 -3.08
C GLY A 172 13.95 -2.66 -4.54
N GLN A 173 15.04 -3.02 -5.24
CA GLN A 173 14.99 -3.49 -6.63
C GLN A 173 14.39 -4.89 -6.72
N HIS A 174 14.79 -5.81 -5.82
CA HIS A 174 14.15 -7.12 -5.74
C HIS A 174 12.67 -7.01 -5.40
N PHE A 175 12.31 -6.13 -4.45
CA PHE A 175 10.92 -5.82 -4.14
C PHE A 175 10.15 -5.31 -5.35
N ALA A 176 10.70 -4.34 -6.10
CA ALA A 176 10.05 -3.77 -7.27
C ALA A 176 9.86 -4.78 -8.39
N LEU A 177 10.86 -5.60 -8.70
CA LEU A 177 10.75 -6.67 -9.71
C LEU A 177 9.64 -7.67 -9.33
N TRP A 178 9.61 -8.09 -8.07
CA TRP A 178 8.56 -8.97 -7.57
C TRP A 178 7.18 -8.30 -7.62
N LEU A 179 7.06 -7.06 -7.14
CA LEU A 179 5.79 -6.34 -7.11
C LEU A 179 5.25 -6.05 -8.51
N ASP A 180 6.14 -5.80 -9.48
CA ASP A 180 5.79 -5.61 -10.90
C ASP A 180 5.25 -6.90 -11.54
N SER A 181 5.68 -8.06 -11.05
CA SER A 181 5.21 -9.37 -11.55
C SER A 181 3.77 -9.71 -11.16
N ILE A 182 3.16 -8.98 -10.20
CA ILE A 182 1.79 -9.21 -9.76
C ILE A 182 0.80 -8.67 -10.81
N PRO A 183 -0.03 -9.52 -11.46
CA PRO A 183 -0.85 -9.11 -12.61
C PRO A 183 -1.85 -7.98 -12.32
N SER A 184 -2.52 -8.01 -11.17
CA SER A 184 -3.47 -6.97 -10.74
C SER A 184 -2.81 -5.60 -10.52
N GLY A 185 -1.49 -5.56 -10.38
CA GLY A 185 -0.71 -4.35 -10.22
C GLY A 185 -0.53 -3.55 -11.52
N ARG A 186 -0.88 -4.10 -12.69
CA ARG A 186 -0.66 -3.41 -13.97
C ARG A 186 -1.42 -2.08 -14.05
N GLY A 187 -0.67 -1.00 -14.28
CA GLY A 187 -1.22 0.36 -14.38
C GLY A 187 -1.75 0.94 -13.06
N ARG A 188 -1.53 0.26 -11.92
CA ARG A 188 -1.90 0.74 -10.58
C ARG A 188 -0.84 1.69 -10.03
N GLN A 189 -1.27 2.74 -9.33
CA GLN A 189 -0.33 3.70 -8.73
C GLN A 189 0.24 3.19 -7.41
N LEU A 190 -0.44 2.25 -6.74
CA LEU A 190 0.03 1.64 -5.50
C LEU A 190 1.42 1.02 -5.64
N TYR A 191 1.78 0.53 -6.83
CA TYR A 191 3.14 0.05 -7.09
C TYR A 191 4.17 1.14 -6.76
N HIS A 192 3.97 2.35 -7.31
CA HIS A 192 4.90 3.45 -7.10
C HIS A 192 4.90 3.95 -5.65
N THR A 193 3.72 3.94 -5.00
CA THR A 193 3.62 4.41 -3.62
C THR A 193 4.30 3.42 -2.67
N LEU A 194 4.10 2.11 -2.83
CA LEU A 194 4.76 1.07 -2.02
C LEU A 194 6.27 1.08 -2.20
N CYS A 195 6.77 1.16 -3.44
CA CYS A 195 8.22 1.23 -3.69
C CYS A 195 8.86 2.40 -2.93
N HIS A 196 8.29 3.60 -3.01
CA HIS A 196 8.83 4.76 -2.30
C HIS A 196 8.60 4.73 -0.78
N VAL A 197 7.42 4.29 -0.31
CA VAL A 197 7.11 4.24 1.13
C VAL A 197 8.01 3.24 1.85
N LEU A 198 8.26 2.07 1.25
CA LEU A 198 9.01 0.98 1.86
C LEU A 198 10.53 1.05 1.59
N PHE A 199 10.94 1.77 0.54
CA PHE A 199 12.32 1.92 0.12
C PHE A 199 12.61 3.35 -0.38
N PRO A 200 12.47 4.37 0.47
CA PRO A 200 12.57 5.78 0.05
C PRO A 200 13.95 6.18 -0.45
N ASP A 201 14.99 5.42 -0.11
CA ASP A 201 16.34 5.67 -0.60
C ASP A 201 16.59 5.06 -1.98
N SER A 202 15.78 4.09 -2.40
CA SER A 202 15.88 3.38 -3.68
C SER A 202 14.92 3.92 -4.75
N PHE A 203 13.90 4.68 -4.37
CA PHE A 203 12.87 5.17 -5.29
C PHE A 203 12.58 6.65 -5.12
N GLU A 204 12.42 7.35 -6.24
CA GLU A 204 11.99 8.75 -6.23
C GLU A 204 10.54 8.90 -5.78
N ARG A 205 10.23 10.05 -5.17
CA ARG A 205 8.90 10.40 -4.66
C ARG A 205 7.95 10.79 -5.80
N ILE A 206 7.70 9.86 -6.72
CA ILE A 206 6.88 10.05 -7.92
C ILE A 206 5.88 8.89 -8.01
N PHE A 207 4.61 9.17 -7.70
CA PHE A 207 3.55 8.16 -7.61
C PHE A 207 2.73 8.02 -8.91
N SER A 208 3.36 8.30 -10.05
CA SER A 208 2.71 8.22 -11.36
C SER A 208 3.70 7.86 -12.44
N GLN A 209 3.40 6.79 -13.19
CA GLN A 209 4.15 6.41 -14.39
C GLN A 209 4.21 7.58 -15.40
N GLY A 210 3.11 8.30 -15.58
CA GLY A 210 3.07 9.47 -16.47
C GLY A 210 4.03 10.58 -16.04
N ASN A 211 4.15 10.82 -14.73
CA ASN A 211 5.10 11.81 -14.22
C ASN A 211 6.55 11.31 -14.35
N LYS A 212 6.80 10.01 -14.13
CA LYS A 212 8.12 9.41 -14.39
C LYS A 212 8.53 9.57 -15.85
N TYR A 213 7.61 9.41 -16.80
CA TYR A 213 7.87 9.67 -18.22
C TYR A 213 8.23 11.12 -18.50
N GLN A 214 7.54 12.07 -17.87
CA GLN A 214 7.85 13.48 -18.03
C GLN A 214 9.27 13.80 -17.56
N VAL A 215 9.66 13.30 -16.39
CA VAL A 215 11.03 13.48 -15.85
C VAL A 215 12.05 12.81 -16.77
N ALA A 216 11.85 11.55 -17.15
CA ALA A 216 12.77 10.83 -18.04
C ALA A 216 12.95 11.52 -19.40
N ARG A 217 11.87 12.07 -19.97
CA ARG A 217 11.93 12.84 -21.23
C ARG A 217 12.64 14.18 -21.05
N ALA A 218 12.40 14.88 -19.94
CA ALA A 218 13.07 16.14 -19.64
C ALA A 218 14.60 15.95 -19.52
N HIS A 219 15.03 14.83 -18.94
CA HIS A 219 16.44 14.45 -18.84
C HIS A 219 16.98 13.72 -20.10
N LYS A 220 16.16 13.56 -21.15
CA LYS A 220 16.52 12.90 -22.42
C LYS A 220 17.01 11.45 -22.26
N ILE A 221 16.53 10.74 -21.24
CA ILE A 221 16.85 9.33 -20.99
C ILE A 221 15.71 8.38 -21.36
N TRP A 222 14.52 8.89 -21.71
CA TRP A 222 13.36 8.05 -22.01
C TRP A 222 13.55 7.20 -23.27
N THR A 223 13.18 5.92 -23.19
CA THR A 223 13.07 4.99 -24.32
C THR A 223 11.78 4.16 -24.22
N LEU A 224 11.44 3.42 -25.27
CA LEU A 224 10.28 2.52 -25.25
C LEU A 224 10.46 1.41 -24.21
N GLU A 225 11.66 0.82 -24.13
CA GLU A 225 12.01 -0.25 -23.19
C GLU A 225 11.86 0.21 -21.73
N LEU A 226 12.27 1.45 -21.42
CA LEU A 226 12.03 2.04 -20.10
C LEU A 226 10.54 2.30 -19.86
N GLY A 227 9.78 2.64 -20.90
CA GLY A 227 8.33 2.77 -20.82
C GLY A 227 7.63 1.47 -20.43
N ASP A 228 8.12 0.34 -20.91
CA ASP A 228 7.50 -0.96 -20.70
C ASP A 228 7.91 -1.65 -19.38
N SER A 229 8.95 -1.16 -18.71
CA SER A 229 9.42 -1.70 -17.43
C SER A 229 9.41 -0.64 -16.32
N ARG A 230 8.47 -0.77 -15.37
CA ARG A 230 8.40 0.12 -14.20
C ARG A 230 9.69 0.05 -13.34
N PRO A 231 10.25 -1.14 -13.03
CA PRO A 231 11.52 -1.22 -12.31
C PRO A 231 12.70 -0.59 -13.06
N ALA A 232 12.80 -0.77 -14.39
CA ALA A 232 13.88 -0.16 -15.16
C ALA A 232 13.77 1.36 -15.20
N MET A 233 12.55 1.90 -15.36
CA MET A 233 12.28 3.34 -15.25
C MET A 233 12.71 3.87 -13.88
N ASP A 234 12.39 3.15 -12.81
CA ASP A 234 12.77 3.51 -11.45
C ASP A 234 14.29 3.56 -11.23
N ALA A 235 15.00 2.53 -11.70
CA ALA A 235 16.46 2.49 -11.65
C ALA A 235 17.11 3.62 -12.48
N ALA A 236 16.57 3.91 -13.67
CA ALA A 236 17.05 4.97 -14.53
C ALA A 236 16.88 6.36 -13.89
N LEU A 237 15.72 6.61 -13.26
CA LEU A 237 15.47 7.86 -12.54
C LEU A 237 16.35 8.01 -11.30
N LEU A 238 16.60 6.93 -10.57
CA LEU A 238 17.51 6.92 -9.42
C LEU A 238 18.93 7.34 -9.81
N GLY A 239 19.39 6.91 -10.99
CA GLY A 239 20.71 7.25 -11.52
C GLY A 239 20.91 8.72 -11.93
N LEU A 240 19.84 9.53 -11.93
CA LEU A 240 19.92 10.98 -12.21
C LEU A 240 20.31 11.82 -10.99
N ARG A 241 20.45 11.20 -9.81
CA ARG A 241 20.78 11.88 -8.54
C ARG A 241 22.18 12.48 -8.51
#